data_AF-A0A7K0WX54-F1
#
_entry.id   AF-A0A7K0WX54-F1
#
_cell.length_a   1.000
_cell.length_b   1.000
_cell.length_c   1.000
_cell.angle_alpha   90.00
_cell.angle_beta   90.00
_cell.angle_gamma   90.00
#
_symmetry.space_group_name_H-M   'P 1'
#
loop_
_entity.id
_entity.type
_entity.pdbx_description
1 polymer ?
#
loop_
_entity_poly.entity_id
_entity_poly.type
_entity_poly.pdbx_seq_one_letter_code
_entity_poly.pdbx_strand_id
1 'polypeptide(L)'
;MPDRDGVRLDADDSAHRAVTKQAAMSWPFPIDRRLDQLVKLANDVGANTRRHELAAALVASAPTDGRQLLEMLLTWRTSRVRDVVLGVEDAAQVIELPRHPPGRRRGATD
;
A
#
# COMPACT_ATOMS: atom_id res chain seq x y z
N MET A 1 23.08 -22.00 -5.30
CA MET A 1 22.63 -22.60 -4.02
C MET A 1 21.32 -21.92 -3.68
N PRO A 2 20.17 -22.61 -3.66
CA PRO A 2 18.93 -21.96 -3.23
C PRO A 2 19.11 -21.46 -1.79
N ASP A 3 18.64 -20.25 -1.56
CA ASP A 3 18.74 -19.54 -0.28
C ASP A 3 18.21 -20.44 0.85
N ARG A 4 19.04 -20.70 1.88
CA ARG A 4 18.69 -21.64 2.97
C ARG A 4 17.51 -21.15 3.81
N ASP A 5 17.18 -19.87 3.70
CA ASP A 5 16.06 -19.21 4.37
C ASP A 5 14.88 -18.92 3.43
N GLY A 6 14.88 -19.50 2.23
CA GLY A 6 13.83 -19.31 1.22
C GLY A 6 12.54 -20.05 1.54
N VAL A 7 11.40 -19.42 1.27
CA VAL A 7 10.08 -20.07 1.31
C VAL A 7 9.78 -20.66 -0.07
N ARG A 8 9.33 -21.91 -0.12
CA ARG A 8 8.87 -22.56 -1.36
C ARG A 8 7.38 -22.26 -1.57
N LEU A 9 7.03 -21.76 -2.75
CA LEU A 9 5.67 -21.50 -3.18
C LEU A 9 5.38 -22.33 -4.41
N ASP A 10 4.15 -22.84 -4.53
CA ASP A 10 3.68 -23.39 -5.78
C ASP A 10 3.47 -22.23 -6.78
N ALA A 11 3.83 -22.45 -8.04
CA ALA A 11 3.68 -21.43 -9.09
C ALA A 11 2.22 -21.25 -9.52
N ASP A 12 1.39 -22.28 -9.33
CA ASP A 12 -0.04 -22.27 -9.67
C ASP A 12 -0.91 -21.82 -8.48
N ASP A 13 -0.31 -21.57 -7.32
CA ASP A 13 -1.02 -21.06 -6.16
C ASP A 13 -1.48 -19.62 -6.37
N SER A 14 -2.63 -19.31 -5.78
CA SER A 14 -3.17 -17.96 -5.77
C SER A 14 -2.31 -17.03 -4.91
N ALA A 15 -1.66 -16.03 -5.54
CA ALA A 15 -0.73 -15.10 -4.89
C ALA A 15 -1.30 -14.38 -3.64
N HIS A 16 -2.59 -14.01 -3.63
CA HIS A 16 -3.21 -13.35 -2.46
C HIS A 16 -3.44 -14.30 -1.26
N ARG A 17 -3.32 -15.61 -1.46
CA ARG A 17 -3.46 -16.65 -0.43
C ARG A 17 -2.14 -17.27 -0.01
N ALA A 18 -1.05 -16.91 -0.69
CA ALA A 18 0.27 -17.40 -0.36
C ALA A 18 0.67 -17.01 1.07
N VAL A 19 1.61 -17.78 1.64
CA VAL A 19 2.17 -17.49 2.95
C VAL A 19 2.70 -16.06 3.03
N THR A 20 2.34 -15.37 4.10
CA THR A 20 2.61 -13.93 4.24
C THR A 20 3.93 -13.67 4.95
N LYS A 21 4.68 -12.65 4.49
CA LYS A 21 5.79 -12.04 5.23
C LYS A 21 5.38 -10.64 5.69
N GLN A 22 5.72 -10.28 6.92
CA GLN A 22 5.48 -8.91 7.41
C GLN A 22 6.33 -7.91 6.63
N ALA A 23 5.69 -6.89 6.07
CA ALA A 23 6.39 -5.81 5.37
C ALA A 23 6.87 -4.77 6.40
N ALA A 24 8.17 -4.76 6.69
CA ALA A 24 8.78 -3.72 7.52
C ALA A 24 8.96 -2.44 6.69
N MET A 25 7.92 -1.60 6.61
CA MET A 25 7.95 -0.35 5.85
C MET A 25 7.48 0.83 6.70
N SER A 26 8.14 1.98 6.53
CA SER A 26 7.68 3.28 7.03
C SER A 26 7.23 4.14 5.85
N TRP A 27 6.04 4.72 5.96
CA TRP A 27 5.40 5.48 4.88
C TRP A 27 5.21 6.94 5.30
N PRO A 28 5.39 7.90 4.37
CA PRO A 28 4.89 9.25 4.57
C PRO A 28 3.36 9.26 4.79
N PHE A 29 2.87 10.07 5.73
CA PHE A 29 1.43 10.15 6.02
C PHE A 29 0.51 10.38 4.80
N PRO A 30 0.89 11.16 3.76
CA PRO A 30 0.03 11.34 2.58
C PRO A 30 -0.26 10.05 1.82
N ILE A 31 0.73 9.16 1.65
CA ILE A 31 0.51 7.89 0.94
C ILE A 31 -0.25 6.89 1.81
N ASP A 32 -0.04 6.92 3.13
CA ASP A 32 -0.83 6.18 4.09
C ASP A 32 -2.32 6.53 3.96
N ARG A 33 -2.62 7.84 3.99
CA ARG A 33 -3.97 8.36 3.81
C ARG A 33 -4.58 7.99 2.47
N ARG A 34 -3.79 8.07 1.39
CA ARG A 34 -4.22 7.70 0.03
C ARG A 34 -4.62 6.24 -0.01
N LEU A 35 -3.84 5.34 0.60
CA LEU A 35 -4.19 3.93 0.63
C LEU A 35 -5.53 3.68 1.33
N ASP A 36 -5.79 4.33 2.47
CA ASP A 36 -7.10 4.23 3.14
C ASP A 36 -8.26 4.71 2.26
N GLN A 37 -8.03 5.81 1.54
CA GLN A 37 -8.96 6.36 0.56
C GLN A 37 -9.27 5.35 -0.55
N LEU A 38 -8.24 4.72 -1.12
CA LEU A 38 -8.40 3.74 -2.19
C LEU A 38 -9.07 2.45 -1.67
N VAL A 39 -8.75 1.99 -0.46
CA VAL A 39 -9.45 0.85 0.17
C VAL A 39 -10.92 1.16 0.34
N LYS A 40 -11.27 2.36 0.81
CA LYS A 40 -12.67 2.77 0.94
C LYS A 40 -13.36 2.74 -0.42
N LEU A 41 -12.78 3.36 -1.45
CA LEU A 41 -13.35 3.40 -2.80
C LEU A 41 -13.55 1.99 -3.38
N ALA A 42 -12.59 1.08 -3.20
CA ALA A 42 -12.72 -0.31 -3.64
C ALA A 42 -13.86 -1.05 -2.89
N ASN A 43 -13.98 -0.81 -1.59
CA ASN A 43 -15.04 -1.42 -0.77
C ASN A 43 -16.43 -0.86 -1.05
N ASP A 44 -16.52 0.43 -1.38
CA ASP A 44 -17.79 1.08 -1.78
C ASP A 44 -18.39 0.42 -3.03
N VAL A 45 -17.58 -0.22 -3.88
CA VAL A 45 -18.02 -0.99 -5.06
C VAL A 45 -18.01 -2.52 -4.87
N GLY A 46 -17.83 -3.00 -3.63
CA GLY A 46 -18.00 -4.40 -3.27
C GLY A 46 -16.73 -5.27 -3.27
N ALA A 47 -15.53 -4.70 -3.35
CA ALA A 47 -14.29 -5.49 -3.38
C ALA A 47 -13.98 -6.26 -2.07
N ASN A 48 -14.53 -5.83 -0.93
CA ASN A 48 -14.27 -6.38 0.41
C ASN A 48 -12.77 -6.61 0.70
N THR A 49 -11.95 -5.60 0.42
CA THR A 49 -10.49 -5.64 0.54
C THR A 49 -9.97 -4.89 1.77
N ARG A 50 -8.71 -5.15 2.10
CA ARG A 50 -7.96 -4.49 3.17
C ARG A 50 -6.69 -3.84 2.62
N ARG A 51 -6.09 -2.96 3.42
CA ARG A 51 -4.87 -2.20 3.08
C ARG A 51 -3.74 -3.05 2.47
N HIS A 52 -3.40 -4.17 3.10
CA HIS A 52 -2.29 -5.02 2.64
C HIS A 52 -2.57 -5.66 1.28
N GLU A 53 -3.80 -6.08 1.01
CA GLU A 53 -4.19 -6.69 -0.25
C GLU A 53 -4.20 -5.65 -1.36
N LEU A 54 -4.77 -4.45 -1.12
CA LEU A 54 -4.74 -3.39 -2.11
C LEU A 54 -3.31 -2.91 -2.40
N ALA A 55 -2.45 -2.80 -1.38
CA ALA A 55 -1.03 -2.49 -1.57
C ALA A 55 -0.32 -3.58 -2.39
N ALA A 56 -0.59 -4.86 -2.11
CA ALA A 56 -0.03 -5.97 -2.88
C ALA A 56 -0.52 -5.95 -4.33
N ALA A 57 -1.81 -5.65 -4.57
CA ALA A 57 -2.36 -5.52 -5.92
C ALA A 57 -1.71 -4.38 -6.71
N LEU A 58 -1.48 -3.23 -6.06
CA LEU A 58 -0.75 -2.11 -6.67
C LEU A 58 0.68 -2.49 -7.06
N VAL A 59 1.40 -3.20 -6.18
CA VAL A 59 2.76 -3.70 -6.48
C VAL A 59 2.72 -4.73 -7.62
N ALA A 60 1.75 -5.64 -7.61
CA ALA A 60 1.58 -6.64 -8.68
C ALA A 60 1.24 -6.01 -10.03
N SER A 61 0.59 -4.84 -10.04
CA SER A 61 0.27 -4.07 -11.25
C SER A 61 1.39 -3.15 -11.74
N ALA A 62 2.49 -3.04 -10.99
CA ALA A 62 3.58 -2.14 -11.35
C ALA A 62 4.22 -2.56 -12.69
N PRO A 63 4.69 -1.60 -13.51
CA PRO A 63 5.38 -1.93 -14.75
C PRO A 63 6.69 -2.68 -14.46
N THR A 64 7.08 -3.57 -15.37
CA THR A 64 8.34 -4.33 -15.27
C THR A 64 9.51 -3.63 -15.96
N ASP A 65 9.24 -2.55 -16.71
CA ASP A 65 10.27 -1.74 -17.35
C ASP A 65 10.93 -0.76 -16.36
N GLY A 66 12.27 -0.80 -16.31
CA GLY A 66 13.04 0.01 -15.37
C GLY A 66 12.93 1.52 -15.59
N ARG A 67 12.68 2.00 -16.81
CA ARG A 67 12.51 3.44 -17.08
C ARG A 67 11.17 3.93 -16.58
N GLN A 68 10.10 3.16 -16.81
CA GLN A 68 8.78 3.48 -16.26
C GLN A 68 8.80 3.53 -14.74
N LEU A 69 9.49 2.58 -14.08
CA LEU A 69 9.68 2.60 -12.63
C LEU A 69 10.44 3.85 -12.15
N LEU A 70 11.49 4.27 -12.88
CA LEU A 70 12.22 5.49 -12.56
C LEU A 70 11.32 6.74 -12.68
N GLU A 71 10.55 6.84 -13.76
CA GLU A 71 9.61 7.94 -13.98
C GLU A 71 8.54 8.02 -12.89
N MET A 72 7.99 6.88 -12.47
CA MET A 72 7.07 6.79 -11.33
C MET A 72 7.72 7.32 -10.05
N LEU A 73 8.97 6.95 -9.76
CA LEU A 73 9.70 7.41 -8.57
C LEU A 73 10.01 8.91 -8.63
N LEU A 74 10.39 9.44 -9.79
CA LEU A 74 10.66 10.87 -9.95
C LEU A 74 9.38 11.69 -9.76
N THR A 75 8.27 11.24 -10.33
CA THR A 75 6.95 11.86 -10.15
C THR A 75 6.55 11.87 -8.67
N TRP A 76 6.72 10.74 -7.98
CA TRP A 76 6.44 10.66 -6.54
C TRP A 76 7.29 11.65 -5.73
N ARG A 77 8.60 11.74 -6.01
CA ARG A 77 9.53 12.60 -5.28
C ARG A 77 9.23 14.09 -5.42
N THR A 78 8.56 14.49 -6.50
CA THR A 78 8.15 15.88 -6.75
C THR A 78 6.69 16.16 -6.42
N SER A 79 5.91 15.13 -6.07
CA SER A 79 4.49 15.25 -5.73
C SER A 79 4.28 16.03 -4.44
N ARG A 80 3.27 16.88 -4.42
CA ARG A 80 2.79 17.58 -3.21
C ARG A 80 1.73 16.74 -2.52
N VAL A 81 1.46 17.03 -1.24
CA VAL A 81 0.41 16.34 -0.46
C VAL A 81 -0.95 16.39 -1.16
N ARG A 82 -1.29 17.53 -1.78
CA ARG A 82 -2.54 17.72 -2.54
C ARG A 82 -2.66 16.84 -3.79
N ASP A 83 -1.54 16.43 -4.37
CA ASP A 83 -1.51 15.58 -5.57
C ASP A 83 -1.71 14.10 -5.19
N VAL A 84 -1.53 13.77 -3.91
CA VAL A 84 -1.54 12.41 -3.38
C VAL A 84 -2.85 12.10 -2.65
N VAL A 85 -3.33 13.03 -1.81
CA VAL A 85 -4.56 12.86 -1.03
C VAL A 85 -5.76 13.21 -1.88
N LEU A 86 -6.76 12.34 -1.93
CA LEU A 86 -7.96 12.54 -2.75
C LEU A 86 -8.92 13.54 -2.10
N GLY A 87 -9.68 14.28 -2.91
CA GLY A 87 -10.72 15.19 -2.44
C GLY A 87 -10.21 16.43 -1.73
N VAL A 88 -8.97 16.85 -2.01
CA VAL A 88 -8.41 18.11 -1.53
C VAL A 88 -8.84 19.23 -2.48
N GLU A 89 -9.42 20.29 -1.95
CA GLU A 89 -9.75 21.49 -2.74
C GLU A 89 -8.48 22.23 -3.19
N ASP A 90 -8.48 22.77 -4.41
CA ASP A 90 -7.33 23.48 -4.98
C ASP A 90 -6.88 24.68 -4.13
N ALA A 91 -7.83 25.35 -3.48
CA ALA A 91 -7.58 26.50 -2.61
C ALA A 91 -6.97 26.13 -1.24
N ALA A 92 -7.02 24.85 -0.85
CA ALA A 92 -6.57 24.41 0.47
C ALA A 92 -5.07 24.69 0.68
N GLN A 93 -4.75 25.36 1.79
CA GLN A 93 -3.37 25.64 2.20
C GLN A 93 -2.85 24.60 3.22
N VAL A 94 -3.77 24.00 3.99
CA VAL A 94 -3.49 23.00 5.02
C VAL A 94 -4.43 21.81 4.82
N ILE A 95 -3.91 20.59 4.97
CA ILE A 95 -4.68 19.35 4.86
C ILE A 95 -4.54 18.61 6.18
N GLU A 96 -5.65 18.40 6.88
CA GLU A 96 -5.69 17.57 8.08
C GLU A 96 -5.78 16.10 7.70
N LEU A 97 -4.80 15.31 8.13
CA LEU A 97 -4.80 13.86 7.95
C LEU A 97 -5.30 13.21 9.23
N PRO A 98 -6.33 12.34 9.18
CA PRO A 98 -6.79 11.62 10.34
C PRO A 98 -5.65 10.81 10.96
N ARG A 99 -5.45 10.99 12.27
CA ARG A 99 -4.47 10.21 13.02
C ARG A 99 -5.13 8.91 13.44
N HIS A 100 -4.80 7.82 12.77
CA HIS A 100 -5.26 6.50 13.21
C HIS A 100 -4.40 6.02 14.40
N PRO A 101 -5.02 5.59 15.52
CA PRO A 101 -4.26 5.00 16.61
C PRO A 101 -3.60 3.69 16.13
N PRO A 102 -2.44 3.31 16.70
CA PRO A 102 -1.85 2.01 16.41
C PRO A 102 -2.90 0.93 16.69
N GLY A 103 -3.12 0.05 15.72
CA GLY A 103 -4.09 -1.03 15.84
C GLY A 103 -3.85 -1.84 17.11
N ARG A 104 -4.93 -2.37 17.71
CA ARG A 104 -4.86 -3.18 18.93
C ARG A 104 -3.84 -4.30 18.72
N ARG A 105 -2.71 -4.23 19.44
CA ARG A 105 -1.73 -5.32 19.44
C ARG A 105 -2.46 -6.57 19.89
N ARG A 106 -2.37 -7.68 19.14
CA ARG A 106 -2.81 -8.98 19.64
C ARG A 106 -1.94 -9.24 20.87
N GLY A 107 -2.51 -9.11 22.06
CA GLY A 107 -1.82 -9.49 23.29
C GLY A 107 -1.42 -10.95 23.14
N ALA A 108 -0.17 -11.28 23.49
CA ALA A 108 0.22 -12.66 23.69
C ALA A 108 -0.78 -13.27 24.67
N THR A 109 -1.56 -14.23 24.22
CA THR A 109 -2.29 -15.13 25.11
C THR A 109 -1.25 -16.10 25.65
N ASP A 110 -1.09 -16.13 26.97
CA ASP A 110 -0.32 -17.13 27.73
C ASP A 110 -0.68 -18.57 27.33
#